data_AF-A0A7W6BGW4-F1
#
_entry.id   AF-A0A7W6BGW4-F1
#
_cell.length_a   1.000
_cell.length_b   1.000
_cell.length_c   1.000
_cell.angle_alpha   90.00
_cell.angle_beta   90.00
_cell.angle_gamma   90.00
#
_symmetry.space_group_name_H-M   'P 1'
#
loop_
_entity.id
_entity.type
_entity.pdbx_description
1 polymer ?
#
loop_
_entity_poly.entity_id
_entity_poly.type
_entity_poly.pdbx_seq_one_letter_code
_entity_poly.pdbx_strand_id
1 'polypeptide(L)'
;MSIDRDSTVAVIGAGAMGSGIAQVAALSGHRAILIDASEAALDRSRAGIMAALDKLAQRGRLGAGERDAALRRLRWSTALEDAGPAALTIEAIVEDMQAKRQLFARLEGVVGADAVLASNTSSLPIAGLSAGLARPDRFLGLHFFNPVPAMKLVEVIAGPDTAPSLAARLSGLMEDWGKVPVRVRDVPGFIVNRVARPYYAEGFLALAEGIAPQAVDHALEAAGSFRMGPLALTDMIGHDVNHAVARSVYDAYAGETRFRPQPAQRALVDAGKLGRKSGAGVYDHRVALPAPDFIAPGEEVGPVAVAADHRGILPLVSAVRDAGMELAEARDLPVDSLRIGAATLAPGDGRPLSSRPDVAILLDHVRDFAAAPTWVVTTRGEADAALAAAFAARLGKRLIAIPDRPGQIVLRTLAQLANAAADAVTDAVAEADGIDAAMRFGANHPEGPLAWARRIGPARLAGILRNIADATGDPLYAPSPLFGQGQWQ
;
A
#
# COMPACT_ATOMS: atom_id res chain seq x y z
N MET A 1 -23.11 26.29 -1.61
CA MET A 1 -24.14 25.24 -1.49
C MET A 1 -23.59 23.98 -0.83
N SER A 2 -24.38 23.28 -0.02
CA SER A 2 -24.09 21.90 0.41
C SER A 2 -24.33 20.93 -0.77
N ILE A 3 -23.58 19.83 -0.81
CA ILE A 3 -23.84 18.74 -1.77
C ILE A 3 -24.73 17.74 -1.05
N ASP A 4 -26.04 17.93 -1.16
CA ASP A 4 -27.03 17.08 -0.51
C ASP A 4 -27.22 15.76 -1.28
N ARG A 5 -27.88 14.78 -0.65
CA ARG A 5 -28.03 13.40 -1.16
C ARG A 5 -28.60 13.31 -2.58
N ASP A 6 -29.49 14.19 -2.99
CA ASP A 6 -30.12 14.18 -4.32
C ASP A 6 -29.45 15.14 -5.32
N SER A 7 -28.33 15.78 -4.92
CA SER A 7 -27.54 16.64 -5.80
C SER A 7 -27.06 15.87 -7.02
N THR A 8 -26.91 16.58 -8.13
CA THR A 8 -26.32 16.01 -9.35
C THR A 8 -24.80 16.00 -9.24
N VAL A 9 -24.19 14.85 -9.52
CA VAL A 9 -22.74 14.67 -9.67
C VAL A 9 -22.44 14.36 -11.13
N ALA A 10 -21.61 15.18 -11.78
CA ALA A 10 -21.11 14.87 -13.12
C ALA A 10 -19.73 14.22 -13.02
N VAL A 11 -19.53 13.12 -13.72
CA VAL A 11 -18.23 12.44 -13.83
C VAL A 11 -17.78 12.51 -15.27
N ILE A 12 -16.58 13.04 -15.52
CA ILE A 12 -16.07 13.27 -16.88
C ILE A 12 -15.01 12.22 -17.19
N GLY A 13 -15.27 11.37 -18.18
CA GLY A 13 -14.46 10.21 -18.57
C GLY A 13 -15.13 8.89 -18.17
N ALA A 14 -15.51 8.07 -19.16
CA ALA A 14 -16.17 6.78 -18.98
C ALA A 14 -15.20 5.59 -18.92
N GLY A 15 -13.94 5.85 -18.56
CA GLY A 15 -12.96 4.82 -18.25
C GLY A 15 -13.30 4.03 -16.97
N ALA A 16 -12.41 3.14 -16.55
CA ALA A 16 -12.61 2.31 -15.37
C ALA A 16 -12.82 3.15 -14.09
N MET A 17 -12.02 4.21 -13.90
CA MET A 17 -12.14 5.11 -12.75
C MET A 17 -13.46 5.87 -12.75
N GLY A 18 -13.76 6.61 -13.82
CA GLY A 18 -15.00 7.40 -13.88
C GLY A 18 -16.27 6.55 -13.82
N SER A 19 -16.29 5.37 -14.44
CA SER A 19 -17.40 4.42 -14.29
C SER A 19 -17.60 3.99 -12.83
N GLY A 20 -16.51 3.69 -12.12
CA GLY A 20 -16.57 3.32 -10.70
C GLY A 20 -16.97 4.47 -9.79
N ILE A 21 -16.53 5.70 -10.08
CA ILE A 21 -16.92 6.92 -9.35
C ILE A 21 -18.42 7.18 -9.55
N ALA A 22 -18.92 7.12 -10.78
CA ALA A 22 -20.34 7.30 -11.09
C ALA A 22 -21.21 6.22 -10.41
N GLN A 23 -20.76 4.97 -10.39
CA GLN A 23 -21.42 3.90 -9.65
C GLN A 23 -21.51 4.20 -8.15
N VAL A 24 -20.41 4.64 -7.52
CA VAL A 24 -20.41 5.00 -6.09
C VAL A 24 -21.35 6.16 -5.82
N ALA A 25 -21.28 7.24 -6.60
CA ALA A 25 -22.17 8.39 -6.44
C ALA A 25 -23.66 7.99 -6.51
N ALA A 26 -24.03 7.14 -7.48
CA ALA A 26 -25.40 6.65 -7.64
C ALA A 26 -25.88 5.77 -6.46
N LEU A 27 -24.99 4.92 -5.93
CA LEU A 27 -25.26 4.11 -4.74
C LEU A 27 -25.43 4.97 -3.47
N SER A 28 -24.70 6.08 -3.39
CA SER A 28 -24.80 7.05 -2.29
C SER A 28 -26.06 7.93 -2.34
N GLY A 29 -26.79 7.90 -3.46
CA GLY A 29 -28.08 8.59 -3.60
C GLY A 29 -28.10 9.68 -4.66
N HIS A 30 -26.95 10.06 -5.20
CA HIS A 30 -26.82 11.18 -6.14
C HIS A 30 -27.32 10.81 -7.53
N ARG A 31 -27.85 11.81 -8.25
CA ARG A 31 -28.04 11.72 -9.70
C ARG A 31 -26.68 11.82 -10.36
N ALA A 32 -26.19 10.75 -10.95
CA ALA A 32 -24.85 10.68 -11.51
C ALA A 32 -24.90 10.74 -13.05
N ILE A 33 -24.28 11.77 -13.63
CA ILE A 33 -24.18 11.95 -15.08
C ILE A 33 -22.74 11.60 -15.50
N LEU A 34 -22.57 10.49 -16.21
CA LEU A 34 -21.28 10.10 -16.77
C LEU A 34 -21.15 10.62 -18.20
N ILE A 35 -20.12 11.44 -18.43
CA ILE A 35 -19.92 12.15 -19.70
C ILE A 35 -18.61 11.69 -20.34
N ASP A 36 -18.66 11.31 -21.62
CA ASP A 36 -17.47 10.97 -22.40
C ASP A 36 -17.70 11.28 -23.89
N ALA A 37 -16.66 11.68 -24.62
CA ALA A 37 -16.77 11.94 -26.04
C ALA A 37 -17.04 10.66 -26.87
N SER A 38 -16.72 9.48 -26.32
CA SER A 38 -16.90 8.19 -26.98
C SER A 38 -18.17 7.49 -26.51
N GLU A 39 -19.16 7.40 -27.41
CA GLU A 39 -20.38 6.62 -27.18
C GLU A 39 -20.07 5.14 -26.86
N ALA A 40 -19.11 4.55 -27.56
CA ALA A 40 -18.65 3.20 -27.29
C ALA A 40 -18.05 3.03 -25.87
N ALA A 41 -17.41 4.06 -25.31
CA ALA A 41 -16.94 4.02 -23.93
C ALA A 41 -18.12 4.07 -22.94
N LEU A 42 -19.12 4.91 -23.21
CA LEU A 42 -20.34 5.02 -22.41
C LEU A 42 -21.13 3.69 -22.42
N ASP A 43 -21.25 3.01 -23.55
CA ASP A 43 -21.92 1.72 -23.65
C ASP A 43 -21.21 0.63 -22.84
N ARG A 44 -19.87 0.56 -22.94
CA ARG A 44 -19.06 -0.34 -22.12
C ARG A 44 -19.22 -0.05 -20.63
N SER A 45 -19.21 1.23 -20.26
CA SER A 45 -19.44 1.67 -18.88
C SER A 45 -20.83 1.24 -18.37
N ARG A 46 -21.88 1.49 -19.16
CA ARG A 46 -23.26 1.11 -18.83
C ARG A 46 -23.37 -0.39 -18.57
N ALA A 47 -22.89 -1.21 -19.51
CA ALA A 47 -22.90 -2.66 -19.37
C ALA A 47 -22.10 -3.12 -18.14
N GLY A 48 -20.92 -2.53 -17.92
CA GLY A 48 -20.05 -2.85 -16.79
C GLY A 48 -20.68 -2.53 -15.43
N ILE A 49 -21.27 -1.34 -15.27
CA ILE A 49 -21.93 -0.93 -14.03
C ILE A 49 -23.15 -1.81 -13.76
N MET A 50 -23.99 -2.07 -14.76
CA MET A 50 -25.16 -2.95 -14.62
C MET A 50 -24.74 -4.34 -14.14
N ALA A 51 -23.77 -4.97 -14.81
CA ALA A 51 -23.27 -6.29 -14.44
C ALA A 51 -22.65 -6.30 -13.02
N ALA A 52 -21.94 -5.24 -12.63
CA ALA A 52 -21.36 -5.13 -11.30
C ALA A 52 -22.44 -5.03 -10.21
N LEU A 53 -23.48 -4.23 -10.42
CA LEU A 53 -24.60 -4.08 -9.48
C LEU A 53 -25.42 -5.36 -9.37
N ASP A 54 -25.70 -6.04 -10.49
CA ASP A 54 -26.40 -7.32 -10.50
C ASP A 54 -25.62 -8.39 -9.73
N LYS A 55 -24.29 -8.43 -9.91
CA LYS A 55 -23.42 -9.35 -9.19
C LYS A 55 -23.40 -9.07 -7.68
N LEU A 56 -23.48 -7.81 -7.26
CA LEU A 56 -23.62 -7.45 -5.85
C LEU A 56 -24.96 -7.91 -5.28
N ALA A 57 -26.05 -7.75 -6.04
CA ALA A 57 -27.38 -8.20 -5.64
C ALA A 57 -27.47 -9.74 -5.54
N GLN A 58 -26.93 -10.47 -6.53
CA GLN A 58 -26.86 -11.94 -6.50
C GLN A 58 -26.08 -12.48 -5.31
N ARG A 59 -25.07 -11.74 -4.84
CA ARG A 59 -24.27 -12.08 -3.66
C ARG A 59 -24.89 -11.61 -2.34
N GLY A 60 -26.09 -11.05 -2.35
CA GLY A 60 -26.77 -10.51 -1.17
C GLY A 60 -26.07 -9.29 -0.55
N ARG A 61 -25.17 -8.63 -1.29
CA ARG A 61 -24.42 -7.44 -0.84
C ARG A 61 -25.11 -6.12 -1.17
N LEU A 62 -26.23 -6.18 -1.89
CA LEU A 62 -27.05 -5.03 -2.29
C LEU A 62 -28.51 -5.51 -2.45
N GLY A 63 -29.49 -4.78 -1.92
CA GLY A 63 -30.90 -5.12 -2.13
C GLY A 63 -31.34 -4.89 -3.58
N ALA A 64 -32.31 -5.67 -4.08
CA ALA A 64 -32.83 -5.50 -5.45
C ALA A 64 -33.40 -4.09 -5.69
N GLY A 65 -34.14 -3.54 -4.71
CA GLY A 65 -34.67 -2.17 -4.79
C GLY A 65 -33.58 -1.10 -4.79
N GLU A 66 -32.48 -1.31 -4.06
CA GLU A 66 -31.32 -0.41 -4.03
C GLU A 66 -30.56 -0.44 -5.36
N ARG A 67 -30.41 -1.64 -5.95
CA ARG A 67 -29.84 -1.83 -7.29
C ARG A 67 -30.64 -1.04 -8.33
N ASP A 68 -31.96 -1.20 -8.36
CA ASP A 68 -32.81 -0.53 -9.33
C ASP A 68 -32.84 0.99 -9.10
N ALA A 69 -32.79 1.44 -7.84
CA ALA A 69 -32.68 2.85 -7.52
C ALA A 69 -31.36 3.47 -8.00
N ALA A 70 -30.23 2.78 -7.83
CA ALA A 70 -28.94 3.22 -8.33
C ALA A 70 -28.92 3.31 -9.86
N LEU A 71 -29.49 2.32 -10.56
CA LEU A 71 -29.58 2.35 -12.02
C LEU A 71 -30.41 3.54 -12.53
N ARG A 72 -31.53 3.87 -11.87
CA ARG A 72 -32.37 5.04 -12.24
C ARG A 72 -31.67 6.38 -12.03
N ARG A 73 -30.64 6.43 -11.18
CA ARG A 73 -29.87 7.65 -10.92
C ARG A 73 -28.75 7.90 -11.92
N LEU A 74 -28.39 6.89 -12.73
CA LEU A 74 -27.33 6.99 -13.71
C LEU A 74 -27.85 7.52 -15.05
N ARG A 75 -27.15 8.50 -15.62
CA ARG A 75 -27.34 9.01 -16.97
C ARG A 75 -26.00 9.00 -17.70
N TRP A 76 -25.99 8.61 -18.96
CA TRP A 76 -24.82 8.70 -19.84
C TRP A 76 -25.06 9.80 -20.87
N SER A 77 -24.03 10.59 -21.17
CA SER A 77 -24.11 11.63 -22.20
C SER A 77 -22.77 11.84 -22.92
N THR A 78 -22.84 12.28 -24.17
CA THR A 78 -21.68 12.76 -24.95
C THR A 78 -21.52 14.27 -24.92
N ALA A 79 -22.52 15.01 -24.42
CA ALA A 79 -22.50 16.47 -24.35
C ALA A 79 -21.94 16.94 -22.99
N LEU A 80 -20.95 17.84 -23.02
CA LEU A 80 -20.37 18.40 -21.80
C LEU A 80 -21.39 19.30 -21.08
N GLU A 81 -22.27 19.93 -21.84
CA GLU A 81 -23.31 20.85 -21.40
C GLU A 81 -24.31 20.19 -20.45
N ASP A 82 -24.46 18.86 -20.52
CA ASP A 82 -25.26 18.09 -19.57
C ASP A 82 -24.71 18.08 -18.14
N ALA A 83 -23.48 18.57 -17.92
CA ALA A 83 -22.94 18.81 -16.59
C ALA A 83 -23.54 20.06 -15.91
N GLY A 84 -24.27 20.91 -16.63
CA GLY A 84 -24.83 22.16 -16.11
C GLY A 84 -25.52 22.09 -14.73
N PRO A 85 -26.38 21.10 -14.43
CA PRO A 85 -27.04 20.99 -13.12
C PRO A 85 -26.15 20.39 -12.01
N ALA A 86 -24.90 20.05 -12.28
CA ALA A 86 -24.03 19.39 -11.32
C ALA A 86 -23.62 20.33 -10.17
N ALA A 87 -23.75 19.85 -8.93
CA ALA A 87 -23.20 20.50 -7.75
C ALA A 87 -21.72 20.12 -7.54
N LEU A 88 -21.30 18.97 -8.09
CA LEU A 88 -19.94 18.45 -8.06
C LEU A 88 -19.61 17.84 -9.42
N THR A 89 -18.47 18.24 -9.98
CA THR A 89 -17.86 17.54 -11.11
C THR A 89 -16.63 16.77 -10.64
N ILE A 90 -16.42 15.55 -11.14
CA ILE A 90 -15.23 14.74 -10.90
C ILE A 90 -14.64 14.35 -12.25
N GLU A 91 -13.50 14.92 -12.58
CA GLU A 91 -12.75 14.64 -13.80
C GLU A 91 -11.90 13.37 -13.65
N ALA A 92 -12.01 12.45 -14.61
CA ALA A 92 -11.28 11.19 -14.69
C ALA A 92 -10.96 10.81 -16.16
N ILE A 93 -10.52 11.81 -16.94
CA ILE A 93 -10.01 11.66 -18.31
C ILE A 93 -8.52 11.27 -18.30
N VAL A 94 -7.91 11.22 -19.49
CA VAL A 94 -6.48 10.94 -19.67
C VAL A 94 -5.61 11.83 -18.76
N GLU A 95 -4.53 11.26 -18.24
CA GLU A 95 -3.59 11.93 -17.33
C GLU A 95 -2.66 12.88 -18.10
N ASP A 96 -3.24 13.93 -18.70
CA ASP A 96 -2.54 14.97 -19.44
C ASP A 96 -2.93 16.37 -18.93
N MET A 97 -1.91 17.18 -18.61
CA MET A 97 -2.10 18.50 -18.01
C MET A 97 -2.88 19.46 -18.93
N GLN A 98 -2.59 19.46 -20.23
CA GLN A 98 -3.23 20.36 -21.18
C GLN A 98 -4.70 19.98 -21.38
N ALA A 99 -4.97 18.68 -21.58
CA ALA A 99 -6.32 18.16 -21.76
C ALA A 99 -7.21 18.48 -20.56
N LYS A 100 -6.73 18.24 -19.32
CA LYS A 100 -7.50 18.53 -18.11
C LYS A 100 -7.74 20.03 -17.92
N ARG A 101 -6.73 20.89 -18.14
CA ARG A 101 -6.91 22.36 -18.04
C ARG A 101 -7.92 22.89 -19.04
N GLN A 102 -7.88 22.42 -20.30
CA GLN A 102 -8.87 22.78 -21.31
C GLN A 102 -10.28 22.33 -20.92
N LEU A 103 -10.40 21.12 -20.37
CA LEU A 103 -11.67 20.61 -19.85
C LEU A 103 -12.20 21.48 -18.71
N PHE A 104 -11.39 21.81 -17.71
CA PHE A 104 -11.84 22.61 -16.57
C PHE A 104 -12.22 24.05 -16.97
N ALA A 105 -11.48 24.68 -17.89
CA ALA A 105 -11.85 25.98 -18.44
C ALA A 105 -13.23 25.95 -19.12
N ARG A 106 -13.55 24.87 -19.84
CA ARG A 106 -14.87 24.69 -20.45
C ARG A 106 -15.95 24.39 -19.41
N LEU A 107 -15.67 23.51 -18.45
CA LEU A 107 -16.60 23.16 -17.38
C LEU A 107 -17.01 24.39 -16.57
N GLU A 108 -16.08 25.31 -16.31
CA GLU A 108 -16.35 26.53 -15.54
C GLU A 108 -17.46 27.40 -16.15
N GLY A 109 -17.56 27.41 -17.48
CA GLY A 109 -18.63 28.11 -18.22
C GLY A 109 -19.93 27.32 -18.37
N VAL A 110 -19.93 26.02 -18.05
CA VAL A 110 -21.10 25.13 -18.16
C VAL A 110 -21.82 25.00 -16.82
N VAL A 111 -21.08 24.80 -15.73
CA VAL A 111 -21.65 24.53 -14.41
C VAL A 111 -21.99 25.83 -13.66
N GLY A 112 -22.91 25.75 -12.70
CA GLY A 112 -23.25 26.89 -11.84
C GLY A 112 -22.04 27.44 -11.07
N ALA A 113 -22.08 28.72 -10.70
CA ALA A 113 -20.95 29.42 -10.04
C ALA A 113 -20.53 28.83 -8.68
N ASP A 114 -21.42 28.09 -8.02
CA ASP A 114 -21.17 27.41 -6.74
C ASP A 114 -20.77 25.94 -6.87
N ALA A 115 -20.79 25.38 -8.09
CA ALA A 115 -20.46 23.98 -8.33
C ALA A 115 -18.97 23.70 -8.04
N VAL A 116 -18.69 22.59 -7.37
CA VAL A 116 -17.33 22.15 -7.06
C VAL A 116 -16.72 21.48 -8.28
N LEU A 117 -15.45 21.79 -8.56
CA LEU A 117 -14.67 21.15 -9.60
C LEU A 117 -13.61 20.27 -8.94
N ALA A 118 -13.63 18.96 -9.21
CA ALA A 118 -12.66 18.03 -8.66
C ALA A 118 -11.95 17.23 -9.75
N SER A 119 -10.67 16.94 -9.54
CA SER A 119 -9.90 16.00 -10.38
C SER A 119 -9.58 14.71 -9.63
N ASN A 120 -9.73 13.57 -10.29
CA ASN A 120 -9.23 12.26 -9.86
C ASN A 120 -7.77 12.02 -10.28
N THR A 121 -7.03 13.06 -10.67
CA THR A 121 -5.60 12.98 -10.98
C THR A 121 -4.84 12.19 -9.90
N SER A 122 -3.87 11.40 -10.33
CA SER A 122 -3.02 10.56 -9.47
C SER A 122 -1.62 11.13 -9.28
N SER A 123 -1.23 12.09 -10.14
CA SER A 123 0.14 12.54 -10.29
C SER A 123 0.30 14.03 -10.62
N LEU A 124 -0.69 14.65 -11.28
CA LEU A 124 -0.63 16.06 -11.65
C LEU A 124 -0.96 16.96 -10.46
N PRO A 125 -0.20 18.05 -10.24
CA PRO A 125 -0.43 18.97 -9.14
C PRO A 125 -1.75 19.72 -9.32
N ILE A 126 -2.54 19.78 -8.25
CA ILE A 126 -3.81 20.49 -8.18
C ILE A 126 -3.62 21.98 -8.49
N ALA A 127 -2.53 22.58 -8.00
CA ALA A 127 -2.14 23.96 -8.30
C ALA A 127 -1.97 24.22 -9.81
N GLY A 128 -1.40 23.25 -10.54
CA GLY A 128 -1.22 23.36 -11.99
C GLY A 128 -2.52 23.23 -12.76
N LEU A 129 -3.44 22.39 -12.27
CA LEU A 129 -4.76 22.17 -12.88
C LEU A 129 -5.72 23.35 -12.65
N SER A 130 -5.67 23.98 -11.48
CA SER A 130 -6.50 25.15 -11.17
C SER A 130 -6.03 26.44 -11.84
N ALA A 131 -4.79 26.45 -12.36
CA ALA A 131 -4.19 27.64 -12.94
C ALA A 131 -4.97 28.16 -14.16
N GLY A 132 -5.54 29.36 -14.00
CA GLY A 132 -6.32 30.05 -15.03
C GLY A 132 -7.83 29.89 -14.91
N LEU A 133 -8.33 29.16 -13.90
CA LEU A 133 -9.76 29.19 -13.55
C LEU A 133 -10.13 30.56 -12.96
N ALA A 134 -11.33 31.04 -13.26
CA ALA A 134 -11.85 32.28 -12.69
C ALA A 134 -12.18 32.13 -11.19
N ARG A 135 -12.55 30.92 -10.76
CA ARG A 135 -12.89 30.57 -9.37
C ARG A 135 -12.10 29.35 -8.92
N PRO A 136 -10.79 29.48 -8.64
CA PRO A 136 -9.98 28.36 -8.16
C PRO A 136 -10.32 27.96 -6.71
N ASP A 137 -11.05 28.81 -5.97
CA ASP A 137 -11.50 28.55 -4.59
C ASP A 137 -12.42 27.33 -4.43
N ARG A 138 -13.09 26.91 -5.50
CA ARG A 138 -13.98 25.75 -5.56
C ARG A 138 -13.36 24.53 -6.25
N PHE A 139 -12.05 24.53 -6.47
CA PHE A 139 -11.29 23.45 -7.13
C PHE A 139 -10.49 22.63 -6.11
N LEU A 140 -10.48 21.29 -6.24
CA LEU A 140 -9.61 20.40 -5.44
C LEU A 140 -9.36 19.03 -6.11
N GLY A 141 -8.52 18.19 -5.50
CA GLY A 141 -8.36 16.79 -5.88
C GLY A 141 -9.26 15.85 -5.05
N LEU A 142 -9.94 14.91 -5.72
CA LEU A 142 -10.58 13.74 -5.12
C LEU A 142 -10.01 12.49 -5.77
N HIS A 143 -8.92 11.98 -5.21
CA HIS A 143 -8.21 10.84 -5.78
C HIS A 143 -8.75 9.53 -5.20
N PHE A 144 -9.53 8.82 -6.02
CA PHE A 144 -10.05 7.49 -5.75
C PHE A 144 -9.06 6.41 -6.18
N PHE A 145 -9.19 5.21 -5.62
CA PHE A 145 -8.30 4.08 -5.90
C PHE A 145 -9.01 2.96 -6.66
N ASN A 146 -8.34 2.35 -7.64
CA ASN A 146 -8.89 1.28 -8.46
C ASN A 146 -8.89 -0.07 -7.72
N PRO A 147 -9.97 -0.88 -7.76
CA PRO A 147 -11.32 -0.57 -8.25
C PRO A 147 -12.15 0.30 -7.29
N VAL A 148 -12.69 1.40 -7.81
CA VAL A 148 -13.34 2.46 -7.00
C VAL A 148 -14.46 1.95 -6.08
N PRO A 149 -15.37 1.05 -6.50
CA PRO A 149 -16.41 0.54 -5.59
C PRO A 149 -15.87 -0.32 -4.44
N ALA A 150 -14.73 -0.99 -4.64
CA ALA A 150 -14.13 -1.89 -3.65
C ALA A 150 -13.17 -1.16 -2.70
N MET A 151 -12.39 -0.20 -3.22
CA MET A 151 -11.41 0.56 -2.44
C MET A 151 -12.11 1.59 -1.55
N LYS A 152 -11.63 1.72 -0.32
CA LYS A 152 -12.24 2.59 0.69
C LYS A 152 -11.63 3.98 0.75
N LEU A 153 -10.34 4.12 0.46
CA LEU A 153 -9.66 5.41 0.54
C LEU A 153 -10.10 6.39 -0.55
N VAL A 154 -10.18 7.66 -0.18
CA VAL A 154 -10.13 8.81 -1.08
C VAL A 154 -9.13 9.82 -0.51
N GLU A 155 -8.13 10.24 -1.29
CA GLU A 155 -7.28 11.36 -0.90
C GLU A 155 -7.96 12.68 -1.32
N VAL A 156 -8.11 13.60 -0.38
CA VAL A 156 -8.71 14.93 -0.58
C VAL A 156 -7.59 15.96 -0.60
N ILE A 157 -7.27 16.46 -1.80
CA ILE A 157 -6.08 17.28 -2.04
C ILE A 157 -6.48 18.74 -2.22
N ALA A 158 -6.13 19.59 -1.26
CA ALA A 158 -6.33 21.03 -1.37
C ALA A 158 -5.16 21.66 -2.14
N GLY A 159 -5.47 22.39 -3.21
CA GLY A 159 -4.52 23.27 -3.87
C GLY A 159 -4.31 24.57 -3.06
N PRO A 160 -3.37 25.43 -3.48
CA PRO A 160 -3.04 26.67 -2.77
C PRO A 160 -4.22 27.64 -2.68
N ASP A 161 -5.07 27.68 -3.72
CA ASP A 161 -6.22 28.58 -3.80
C ASP A 161 -7.52 27.94 -3.31
N THR A 162 -7.53 26.64 -2.99
CA THR A 162 -8.72 25.92 -2.54
C THR A 162 -9.26 26.54 -1.25
N ALA A 163 -10.56 26.85 -1.20
CA ALA A 163 -11.18 27.41 -0.01
C ALA A 163 -10.96 26.50 1.22
N PRO A 164 -10.51 27.03 2.39
CA PRO A 164 -10.15 26.19 3.54
C PRO A 164 -11.26 25.26 4.03
N SER A 165 -12.52 25.68 3.94
CA SER A 165 -13.69 24.89 4.34
C SER A 165 -14.07 23.80 3.32
N LEU A 166 -13.59 23.89 2.08
CA LEU A 166 -13.99 22.99 1.01
C LEU A 166 -13.45 21.58 1.23
N ALA A 167 -12.17 21.45 1.60
CA ALA A 167 -11.58 20.14 1.86
C ALA A 167 -12.31 19.39 2.98
N ALA A 168 -12.65 20.08 4.08
CA ALA A 168 -13.43 19.49 5.17
C ALA A 168 -14.85 19.07 4.72
N ARG A 169 -15.51 19.90 3.91
CA ARG A 169 -16.84 19.58 3.35
C ARG A 169 -16.79 18.34 2.46
N LEU A 170 -15.78 18.23 1.60
CA LEU A 170 -15.65 17.08 0.71
C LEU A 170 -15.18 15.82 1.44
N SER A 171 -14.42 15.94 2.53
CA SER A 171 -14.17 14.83 3.44
C SER A 171 -15.48 14.28 4.00
N GLY A 172 -16.36 15.12 4.56
CA GLY A 172 -17.68 14.68 5.04
C GLY A 172 -18.52 14.02 3.96
N LEU A 173 -18.54 14.56 2.73
CA LEU A 173 -19.23 13.93 1.60
C LEU A 173 -18.66 12.54 1.27
N MET A 174 -17.34 12.36 1.31
CA MET A 174 -16.72 11.06 1.05
C MET A 174 -17.05 10.05 2.16
N GLU A 175 -17.14 10.49 3.42
CA GLU A 175 -17.64 9.65 4.52
C GLU A 175 -19.08 9.20 4.29
N ASP A 176 -19.97 10.12 3.86
CA ASP A 176 -21.35 9.80 3.47
C ASP A 176 -21.41 8.80 2.30
N TRP A 177 -20.38 8.78 1.44
CA TRP A 177 -20.23 7.80 0.37
C TRP A 177 -19.67 6.45 0.84
N GLY A 178 -19.45 6.28 2.14
CA GLY A 178 -18.87 5.07 2.73
C GLY A 178 -17.38 4.90 2.39
N LYS A 179 -16.70 6.01 2.09
CA LYS A 179 -15.25 6.12 1.88
C LYS A 179 -14.56 6.59 3.15
N VAL A 180 -13.24 6.46 3.16
CA VAL A 180 -12.35 6.98 4.20
C VAL A 180 -11.56 8.11 3.55
N PRO A 181 -11.93 9.39 3.76
CA PRO A 181 -11.17 10.51 3.26
C PRO A 181 -9.88 10.70 4.06
N VAL A 182 -8.80 11.05 3.38
CA VAL A 182 -7.58 11.55 4.02
C VAL A 182 -7.21 12.86 3.38
N ARG A 183 -7.04 13.92 4.19
CA ARG A 183 -6.59 15.21 3.69
C ARG A 183 -5.10 15.15 3.39
N VAL A 184 -4.74 15.61 2.20
CA VAL A 184 -3.36 15.58 1.70
C VAL A 184 -3.00 16.94 1.13
N ARG A 185 -1.75 17.35 1.33
CA ARG A 185 -1.17 18.49 0.60
C ARG A 185 -0.97 18.13 -0.87
N ASP A 186 -1.04 19.14 -1.73
CA ASP A 186 -0.68 19.02 -3.14
C ASP A 186 0.85 18.80 -3.30
N VAL A 187 1.28 17.54 -3.22
CA VAL A 187 2.67 17.11 -3.38
C VAL A 187 2.76 15.93 -4.36
N PRO A 188 3.90 15.74 -5.04
CA PRO A 188 4.06 14.62 -5.96
C PRO A 188 3.82 13.26 -5.28
N GLY A 189 2.90 12.48 -5.86
CA GLY A 189 2.56 11.13 -5.39
C GLY A 189 1.66 11.07 -4.14
N PHE A 190 1.17 12.20 -3.65
CA PHE A 190 0.28 12.29 -2.47
C PHE A 190 0.78 11.42 -1.31
N ILE A 191 -0.06 10.55 -0.71
CA ILE A 191 0.38 9.61 0.32
C ILE A 191 0.67 8.24 -0.29
N VAL A 192 -0.33 7.59 -0.88
CA VAL A 192 -0.20 6.16 -1.21
C VAL A 192 0.87 5.92 -2.26
N ASN A 193 0.90 6.71 -3.34
CA ASN A 193 1.90 6.52 -4.39
C ASN A 193 3.31 6.83 -3.90
N ARG A 194 3.45 7.71 -2.91
CA ARG A 194 4.70 8.08 -2.24
C ARG A 194 5.16 6.98 -1.25
N VAL A 195 4.36 6.69 -0.23
CA VAL A 195 4.72 5.82 0.90
C VAL A 195 4.72 4.33 0.53
N ALA A 196 4.01 3.90 -0.53
CA ALA A 196 4.07 2.51 -0.97
C ALA A 196 5.34 2.14 -1.74
N ARG A 197 6.15 3.11 -2.22
CA ARG A 197 7.31 2.84 -3.08
C ARG A 197 8.31 1.85 -2.47
N PRO A 198 8.68 1.94 -1.17
CA PRO A 198 9.61 1.01 -0.58
C PRO A 198 9.13 -0.45 -0.58
N TYR A 199 7.82 -0.69 -0.57
CA TYR A 199 7.28 -2.06 -0.66
C TYR A 199 7.76 -2.77 -1.93
N TYR A 200 7.64 -2.10 -3.07
CA TYR A 200 8.10 -2.64 -4.36
C TYR A 200 9.62 -2.66 -4.44
N ALA A 201 10.27 -1.59 -3.96
CA ALA A 201 11.72 -1.46 -4.03
C ALA A 201 12.45 -2.58 -3.29
N GLU A 202 12.02 -2.88 -2.06
CA GLU A 202 12.62 -3.95 -1.24
C GLU A 202 12.43 -5.34 -1.86
N GLY A 203 11.31 -5.57 -2.57
CA GLY A 203 11.11 -6.80 -3.32
C GLY A 203 12.12 -6.98 -4.46
N PHE A 204 12.37 -5.93 -5.25
CA PHE A 204 13.36 -5.97 -6.33
C PHE A 204 14.80 -5.98 -5.82
N LEU A 205 15.09 -5.34 -4.68
CA LEU A 205 16.41 -5.43 -4.03
C LEU A 205 16.66 -6.86 -3.55
N ALA A 206 15.68 -7.51 -2.92
CA ALA A 206 15.79 -8.92 -2.53
C ALA A 206 16.07 -9.83 -3.75
N LEU A 207 15.40 -9.58 -4.88
CA LEU A 207 15.65 -10.31 -6.13
C LEU A 207 17.07 -10.09 -6.66
N ALA A 208 17.55 -8.84 -6.65
CA ALA A 208 18.91 -8.50 -7.07
C ALA A 208 19.99 -9.12 -6.16
N GLU A 209 19.67 -9.33 -4.89
CA GLU A 209 20.51 -10.03 -3.91
C GLU A 209 20.38 -11.57 -4.00
N GLY A 210 19.67 -12.10 -5.00
CA GLY A 210 19.62 -13.53 -5.31
C GLY A 210 18.49 -14.31 -4.62
N ILE A 211 17.53 -13.65 -3.99
CA ILE A 211 16.38 -14.30 -3.37
C ILE A 211 15.36 -14.65 -4.45
N ALA A 212 14.86 -15.90 -4.44
CA ALA A 212 13.82 -16.34 -5.35
C ALA A 212 12.53 -15.51 -5.18
N PRO A 213 11.88 -15.08 -6.28
CA PRO A 213 10.75 -14.16 -6.22
C PRO A 213 9.57 -14.71 -5.38
N GLN A 214 9.28 -16.01 -5.50
CA GLN A 214 8.22 -16.64 -4.72
C GLN A 214 8.53 -16.68 -3.21
N ALA A 215 9.80 -16.69 -2.80
CA ALA A 215 10.18 -16.60 -1.39
C ALA A 215 9.96 -15.18 -0.85
N VAL A 216 10.27 -14.15 -1.65
CA VAL A 216 10.03 -12.74 -1.32
C VAL A 216 8.54 -12.47 -1.12
N ASP A 217 7.73 -12.85 -2.10
CA ASP A 217 6.28 -12.62 -2.05
C ASP A 217 5.65 -13.41 -0.89
N HIS A 218 5.99 -14.70 -0.75
CA HIS A 218 5.46 -15.53 0.34
C HIS A 218 5.87 -15.03 1.72
N ALA A 219 7.10 -14.53 1.90
CA ALA A 219 7.55 -13.95 3.17
C ALA A 219 6.66 -12.77 3.60
N LEU A 220 6.42 -11.82 2.69
CA LEU A 220 5.61 -10.63 2.97
C LEU A 220 4.13 -10.98 3.15
N GLU A 221 3.61 -11.97 2.43
CA GLU A 221 2.25 -12.46 2.61
C GLU A 221 2.07 -13.22 3.94
N ALA A 222 2.87 -14.26 4.18
CA ALA A 222 2.67 -15.19 5.27
C ALA A 222 3.14 -14.65 6.64
N ALA A 223 4.30 -14.00 6.70
CA ALA A 223 4.84 -13.45 7.95
C ALA A 223 4.52 -11.97 8.13
N GLY A 224 4.47 -11.21 7.03
CA GLY A 224 4.10 -9.78 7.03
C GLY A 224 2.58 -9.52 7.01
N SER A 225 1.76 -10.52 6.71
CA SER A 225 0.30 -10.41 6.54
C SER A 225 -0.15 -9.51 5.38
N PHE A 226 0.72 -9.20 4.42
CA PHE A 226 0.31 -8.45 3.24
C PHE A 226 -0.63 -9.29 2.36
N ARG A 227 -1.61 -8.64 1.71
CA ARG A 227 -2.58 -9.35 0.87
C ARG A 227 -1.95 -9.98 -0.39
N MET A 228 -0.86 -9.39 -0.87
CA MET A 228 -0.15 -9.83 -2.08
C MET A 228 1.29 -9.33 -2.01
N GLY A 229 2.24 -10.20 -2.30
CA GLY A 229 3.66 -9.88 -2.34
C GLY A 229 3.99 -8.80 -3.38
N PRO A 230 5.07 -8.02 -3.17
CA PRO A 230 5.39 -6.86 -3.99
C PRO A 230 5.64 -7.21 -5.45
N LEU A 231 6.26 -8.35 -5.75
CA LEU A 231 6.63 -8.72 -7.11
C LEU A 231 5.38 -9.15 -7.89
N ALA A 232 4.58 -10.06 -7.34
CA ALA A 232 3.28 -10.46 -7.90
C ALA A 232 2.31 -9.29 -8.04
N LEU A 233 2.35 -8.34 -7.10
CA LEU A 233 1.56 -7.11 -7.18
C LEU A 233 2.00 -6.24 -8.37
N THR A 234 3.30 -6.07 -8.61
CA THR A 234 3.76 -5.34 -9.80
C THR A 234 3.44 -6.05 -11.11
N ASP A 235 3.46 -7.38 -11.17
CA ASP A 235 3.00 -8.15 -12.33
C ASP A 235 1.50 -7.94 -12.59
N MET A 236 0.69 -7.77 -11.54
CA MET A 236 -0.75 -7.51 -11.66
C MET A 236 -1.04 -6.07 -12.09
N ILE A 237 -0.32 -5.08 -11.54
CA ILE A 237 -0.45 -3.66 -11.91
C ILE A 237 0.05 -3.43 -13.33
N GLY A 238 1.15 -4.08 -13.70
CA GLY A 238 1.92 -3.81 -14.89
C GLY A 238 3.22 -3.07 -14.56
N HIS A 239 4.36 -3.62 -14.99
CA HIS A 239 5.66 -3.02 -14.65
C HIS A 239 5.88 -1.65 -15.28
N ASP A 240 5.38 -1.41 -16.49
CA ASP A 240 5.43 -0.11 -17.16
C ASP A 240 4.72 0.97 -16.34
N VAL A 241 3.52 0.68 -15.85
CA VAL A 241 2.73 1.60 -15.02
C VAL A 241 3.44 1.83 -13.68
N ASN A 242 3.80 0.75 -12.97
CA ASN A 242 4.39 0.87 -11.63
C ASN A 242 5.76 1.58 -11.67
N HIS A 243 6.60 1.26 -12.67
CA HIS A 243 7.91 1.88 -12.84
C HIS A 243 7.79 3.35 -13.29
N ALA A 244 6.84 3.69 -14.16
CA ALA A 244 6.59 5.07 -14.56
C ALA A 244 6.19 5.94 -13.36
N VAL A 245 5.32 5.43 -12.47
CA VAL A 245 4.97 6.12 -11.22
C VAL A 245 6.19 6.28 -10.31
N ALA A 246 6.99 5.22 -10.14
CA ALA A 246 8.22 5.30 -9.36
C ALA A 246 9.19 6.38 -9.90
N ARG A 247 9.35 6.44 -11.23
CA ARG A 247 10.18 7.45 -11.90
C ARG A 247 9.63 8.85 -11.71
N SER A 248 8.34 9.05 -11.96
CA SER A 248 7.68 10.34 -11.81
C SER A 248 7.81 10.90 -10.40
N VAL A 249 7.58 10.06 -9.37
CA VAL A 249 7.80 10.48 -7.98
C VAL A 249 9.27 10.80 -7.75
N TYR A 250 10.20 9.91 -8.14
CA TYR A 250 11.64 10.15 -7.94
C TYR A 250 12.13 11.46 -8.56
N ASP A 251 11.76 11.71 -9.82
CA ASP A 251 12.18 12.91 -10.56
C ASP A 251 11.54 14.18 -9.98
N ALA A 252 10.29 14.09 -9.49
CA ALA A 252 9.59 15.21 -8.87
C ALA A 252 10.19 15.65 -7.53
N TYR A 253 10.91 14.76 -6.84
CA TYR A 253 11.74 15.08 -5.66
C TYR A 253 13.21 15.32 -6.03
N ALA A 254 13.54 15.53 -7.31
CA ALA A 254 14.91 15.74 -7.80
C ALA A 254 15.91 14.64 -7.38
N GLY A 255 15.41 13.42 -7.15
CA GLY A 255 16.20 12.31 -6.62
C GLY A 255 16.52 12.37 -5.12
N GLU A 256 16.12 13.44 -4.42
CA GLU A 256 16.25 13.62 -2.97
C GLU A 256 15.13 12.89 -2.23
N THR A 257 15.04 11.59 -2.45
CA THR A 257 13.99 10.76 -1.86
C THR A 257 14.41 9.31 -1.70
N ARG A 258 13.77 8.61 -0.76
CA ARG A 258 13.93 7.15 -0.57
C ARG A 258 13.33 6.32 -1.70
N PHE A 259 12.60 6.95 -2.61
CA PHE A 259 11.85 6.28 -3.67
C PHE A 259 12.69 6.01 -4.90
N ARG A 260 13.80 5.27 -4.75
CA ARG A 260 14.69 4.94 -5.88
C ARG A 260 14.02 3.91 -6.80
N PRO A 261 13.81 4.21 -8.10
CA PRO A 261 13.31 3.22 -9.05
C PRO A 261 14.36 2.13 -9.30
N GLN A 262 13.91 0.89 -9.41
CA GLN A 262 14.81 -0.27 -9.37
C GLN A 262 15.26 -0.70 -10.78
N PRO A 263 16.58 -0.86 -11.02
CA PRO A 263 17.10 -1.31 -12.31
C PRO A 263 16.53 -2.67 -12.77
N ALA A 264 16.32 -3.61 -11.84
CA ALA A 264 15.73 -4.91 -12.14
C ALA A 264 14.31 -4.79 -12.73
N GLN A 265 13.49 -3.87 -12.19
CA GLN A 265 12.16 -3.59 -12.72
C GLN A 265 12.25 -2.91 -14.10
N ARG A 266 13.20 -1.97 -14.28
CA ARG A 266 13.41 -1.30 -15.57
C ARG A 266 13.75 -2.30 -16.68
N ALA A 267 14.60 -3.28 -16.40
CA ALA A 267 14.96 -4.33 -17.35
C ALA A 267 13.75 -5.14 -17.84
N LEU A 268 12.76 -5.39 -16.97
CA LEU A 268 11.51 -6.04 -17.37
C LEU A 268 10.69 -5.19 -18.34
N VAL A 269 10.60 -3.88 -18.08
CA VAL A 269 9.92 -2.93 -18.96
C VAL A 269 10.59 -2.86 -20.32
N ASP A 270 11.92 -2.71 -20.36
CA ASP A 270 12.68 -2.63 -21.61
C ASP A 270 12.58 -3.93 -22.42
N ALA A 271 12.42 -5.08 -21.75
CA ALA A 271 12.21 -6.39 -22.38
C ALA A 271 10.74 -6.68 -22.78
N GLY A 272 9.80 -5.75 -22.56
CA GLY A 272 8.38 -5.96 -22.84
C GLY A 272 7.69 -6.99 -21.92
N LYS A 273 8.34 -7.39 -20.83
CA LYS A 273 7.78 -8.27 -19.80
C LYS A 273 7.01 -7.42 -18.80
N LEU A 274 5.77 -7.07 -19.15
CA LEU A 274 4.93 -6.14 -18.41
C LEU A 274 3.99 -6.80 -17.38
N GLY A 275 4.21 -8.07 -17.04
CA GLY A 275 3.40 -8.81 -16.07
C GLY A 275 2.24 -9.58 -16.73
N ARG A 276 1.10 -9.67 -16.03
CA ARG A 276 -0.05 -10.49 -16.46
C ARG A 276 -0.58 -10.10 -17.84
N LYS A 277 -0.58 -8.80 -18.16
CA LYS A 277 -1.11 -8.29 -19.44
C LYS A 277 -0.27 -8.69 -20.67
N SER A 278 0.99 -9.04 -20.47
CA SER A 278 1.89 -9.56 -21.52
C SER A 278 2.18 -11.05 -21.35
N GLY A 279 1.54 -11.73 -20.39
CA GLY A 279 1.78 -13.13 -20.05
C GLY A 279 3.08 -13.42 -19.30
N ALA A 280 3.95 -12.43 -19.09
CA ALA A 280 5.23 -12.57 -18.39
C ALA A 280 5.70 -11.24 -17.77
N GLY A 281 6.26 -11.31 -16.57
CA GLY A 281 6.85 -10.22 -15.78
C GLY A 281 8.02 -10.73 -14.95
N VAL A 282 7.97 -10.54 -13.63
CA VAL A 282 8.83 -11.31 -12.70
C VAL A 282 8.50 -12.80 -12.82
N TYR A 283 7.23 -13.13 -12.97
CA TYR A 283 6.76 -14.49 -13.16
C TYR A 283 6.37 -14.76 -14.62
N ASP A 284 6.46 -16.04 -15.01
CA ASP A 284 5.82 -16.52 -16.23
C ASP A 284 4.37 -16.91 -15.91
N HIS A 285 3.39 -16.12 -16.39
CA HIS A 285 1.96 -16.36 -16.11
C HIS A 285 1.33 -17.39 -17.05
N ARG A 286 2.12 -18.04 -17.91
CA ARG A 286 1.68 -19.14 -18.78
C ARG A 286 1.79 -20.50 -18.09
N VAL A 287 2.51 -20.57 -16.97
CA VAL A 287 2.70 -21.78 -16.17
C VAL A 287 2.20 -21.54 -14.74
N ALA A 288 2.09 -22.62 -13.96
CA ALA A 288 1.79 -22.50 -12.54
C ALA A 288 2.93 -21.75 -11.82
N LEU A 289 2.56 -20.80 -10.95
CA LEU A 289 3.53 -20.06 -10.18
C LEU A 289 4.26 -21.01 -9.20
N PRO A 290 5.59 -20.88 -9.06
CA PRO A 290 6.36 -21.75 -8.17
C PRO A 290 5.98 -21.50 -6.72
N ALA A 291 5.92 -22.57 -5.93
CA ALA A 291 5.85 -22.48 -4.47
C ALA A 291 7.24 -22.15 -3.90
N PRO A 292 7.33 -21.48 -2.74
CA PRO A 292 8.62 -21.27 -2.08
C PRO A 292 9.19 -22.60 -1.57
N ASP A 293 10.52 -22.67 -1.45
CA ASP A 293 11.23 -23.84 -0.99
C ASP A 293 11.15 -23.94 0.54
N PHE A 294 10.23 -24.79 1.01
CA PHE A 294 10.04 -25.03 2.43
C PHE A 294 11.08 -26.00 2.96
N ILE A 295 11.65 -25.69 4.11
CA ILE A 295 12.61 -26.55 4.79
C ILE A 295 11.87 -27.71 5.44
N ALA A 296 12.34 -28.93 5.19
CA ALA A 296 11.83 -30.11 5.89
C ALA A 296 12.24 -30.06 7.38
N PRO A 297 11.32 -30.34 8.31
CA PRO A 297 11.66 -30.39 9.73
C PRO A 297 12.64 -31.53 10.02
N GLY A 298 13.65 -31.26 10.84
CA GLY A 298 14.47 -32.30 11.47
C GLY A 298 13.70 -33.09 12.54
N GLU A 299 14.34 -34.10 13.13
CA GLU A 299 13.65 -35.09 13.97
C GLU A 299 13.38 -34.62 15.42
N GLU A 300 14.28 -33.88 16.07
CA GLU A 300 14.08 -33.46 17.48
C GLU A 300 14.39 -31.99 17.75
N VAL A 301 13.43 -31.33 18.41
CA VAL A 301 13.62 -30.04 19.07
C VAL A 301 14.02 -30.36 20.51
N GLY A 302 15.31 -30.27 20.81
CA GLY A 302 15.81 -30.42 22.17
C GLY A 302 15.23 -29.38 23.15
N PRO A 303 15.74 -29.29 24.39
CA PRO A 303 15.24 -28.34 25.39
C PRO A 303 15.20 -26.90 24.85
N VAL A 304 14.13 -26.18 25.21
CA VAL A 304 13.97 -24.77 24.86
C VAL A 304 14.15 -23.91 26.10
N ALA A 305 14.98 -22.88 25.98
CA ALA A 305 15.18 -21.89 27.02
C ALA A 305 15.01 -20.47 26.47
N VAL A 306 14.63 -19.54 27.32
CA VAL A 306 14.45 -18.12 27.00
C VAL A 306 15.40 -17.27 27.82
N ALA A 307 15.93 -16.21 27.21
CA ALA A 307 16.77 -15.25 27.91
C ALA A 307 16.06 -14.62 29.13
N ALA A 308 16.80 -14.33 30.19
CA ALA A 308 16.24 -13.69 31.39
C ALA A 308 15.57 -12.33 31.08
N ASP A 309 16.12 -11.53 30.16
CA ASP A 309 15.42 -10.37 29.58
C ASP A 309 14.92 -10.71 28.17
N HIS A 310 13.61 -10.88 28.05
CA HIS A 310 12.93 -11.31 26.82
C HIS A 310 11.67 -10.47 26.51
N ARG A 311 11.62 -9.24 27.02
CA ARG A 311 10.44 -8.36 26.86
C ARG A 311 10.14 -8.04 25.39
N GLY A 312 11.17 -7.97 24.55
CA GLY A 312 11.04 -7.69 23.12
C GLY A 312 10.54 -8.87 22.27
N ILE A 313 10.43 -10.08 22.85
CA ILE A 313 9.95 -11.31 22.20
C ILE A 313 8.78 -11.98 22.93
N LEU A 314 8.06 -11.26 23.79
CA LEU A 314 6.88 -11.79 24.49
C LEU A 314 5.85 -12.48 23.56
N PRO A 315 5.54 -11.97 22.35
CA PRO A 315 4.65 -12.67 21.43
C PRO A 315 5.15 -14.05 21.00
N LEU A 316 6.47 -14.19 20.76
CA LEU A 316 7.09 -15.49 20.44
C LEU A 316 7.04 -16.41 21.66
N VAL A 317 7.40 -15.92 22.84
CA VAL A 317 7.34 -16.68 24.10
C VAL A 317 5.92 -17.18 24.39
N SER A 318 4.89 -16.35 24.14
CA SER A 318 3.49 -16.76 24.24
C SER A 318 3.20 -17.90 23.28
N ALA A 319 3.54 -17.75 22.00
CA ALA A 319 3.28 -18.79 20.99
C ALA A 319 3.93 -20.14 21.35
N VAL A 320 5.15 -20.12 21.92
CA VAL A 320 5.83 -21.34 22.34
C VAL A 320 5.14 -21.99 23.54
N ARG A 321 4.69 -21.19 24.52
CA ARG A 321 3.90 -21.69 25.66
C ARG A 321 2.53 -22.23 25.24
N ASP A 322 1.86 -21.55 24.33
CA ASP A 322 0.56 -21.95 23.78
C ASP A 322 0.66 -23.26 22.99
N ALA A 323 1.83 -23.56 22.41
CA ALA A 323 2.17 -24.85 21.79
C ALA A 323 2.54 -25.97 22.81
N GLY A 324 2.35 -25.72 24.11
CA GLY A 324 2.59 -26.68 25.18
C GLY A 324 4.06 -27.04 25.40
N MET A 325 4.99 -26.17 24.98
CA MET A 325 6.42 -26.36 25.20
C MET A 325 6.85 -25.73 26.52
N GLU A 326 7.66 -26.45 27.29
CA GLU A 326 8.31 -25.88 28.47
C GLU A 326 9.44 -24.94 28.05
N LEU A 327 9.48 -23.75 28.66
CA LEU A 327 10.57 -22.78 28.49
C LEU A 327 11.25 -22.56 29.83
N ALA A 328 12.49 -23.01 29.95
CA ALA A 328 13.34 -22.65 31.08
C ALA A 328 13.92 -21.24 30.91
N GLU A 329 14.13 -20.50 31.99
CA GLU A 329 14.87 -19.24 31.93
C GLU A 329 16.39 -19.51 31.92
N ALA A 330 17.12 -18.81 31.07
CA ALA A 330 18.56 -18.90 30.94
C ALA A 330 19.22 -17.51 31.03
N ARG A 331 20.22 -17.39 31.92
CA ARG A 331 20.93 -16.12 32.18
C ARG A 331 22.12 -15.89 31.25
N ASP A 332 22.57 -16.94 30.57
CA ASP A 332 23.70 -16.94 29.66
C ASP A 332 23.31 -16.62 28.20
N LEU A 333 22.01 -16.45 27.93
CA LEU A 333 21.49 -16.10 26.62
C LEU A 333 21.52 -14.59 26.34
N PRO A 334 21.78 -14.17 25.09
CA PRO A 334 21.59 -12.79 24.66
C PRO A 334 20.17 -12.29 24.94
N VAL A 335 20.01 -11.00 25.20
CA VAL A 335 18.70 -10.36 25.38
C VAL A 335 17.79 -10.68 24.20
N ASP A 336 16.52 -10.95 24.49
CA ASP A 336 15.48 -11.24 23.48
C ASP A 336 15.81 -12.44 22.58
N SER A 337 16.41 -13.50 23.14
CA SER A 337 16.74 -14.73 22.39
C SER A 337 16.18 -16.00 23.05
N LEU A 338 16.14 -17.07 22.26
CA LEU A 338 15.81 -18.43 22.68
C LEU A 338 17.01 -19.35 22.41
N ARG A 339 17.19 -20.36 23.27
CA ARG A 339 17.94 -21.56 22.94
C ARG A 339 16.97 -22.60 22.43
N ILE A 340 17.23 -23.18 21.27
CA ILE A 340 16.53 -24.36 20.76
C ILE A 340 17.57 -25.45 20.52
N GLY A 341 17.58 -26.48 21.38
CA GLY A 341 18.67 -27.48 21.37
C GLY A 341 20.05 -26.82 21.58
N ALA A 342 20.96 -26.97 20.62
CA ALA A 342 22.29 -26.37 20.67
C ALA A 342 22.37 -24.96 20.05
N ALA A 343 21.31 -24.49 19.38
CA ALA A 343 21.33 -23.25 18.61
C ALA A 343 20.69 -22.08 19.38
N THR A 344 21.25 -20.89 19.19
CA THR A 344 20.63 -19.63 19.65
C THR A 344 19.79 -19.05 18.52
N LEU A 345 18.49 -18.86 18.76
CA LEU A 345 17.55 -18.17 17.90
C LEU A 345 17.31 -16.75 18.44
N ALA A 346 17.41 -15.74 17.58
CA ALA A 346 17.07 -14.36 17.94
C ALA A 346 16.29 -13.68 16.81
N PRO A 347 15.41 -12.71 17.13
CA PRO A 347 14.75 -11.91 16.11
C PRO A 347 15.76 -10.99 15.39
N GLY A 348 15.44 -10.65 14.15
CA GLY A 348 16.12 -9.63 13.37
C GLY A 348 16.15 -8.28 14.09
N ASP A 349 17.31 -7.63 14.07
CA ASP A 349 17.54 -6.29 14.61
C ASP A 349 18.14 -5.34 13.57
N GLY A 350 18.02 -5.69 12.29
CA GLY A 350 18.57 -4.95 11.15
C GLY A 350 19.96 -5.40 10.72
N ARG A 351 20.73 -6.05 11.60
CA ARG A 351 22.05 -6.59 11.27
C ARG A 351 21.93 -7.92 10.48
N PRO A 352 22.86 -8.22 9.56
CA PRO A 352 22.96 -9.55 8.97
C PRO A 352 23.47 -10.57 10.01
N LEU A 353 23.13 -11.84 9.84
CA LEU A 353 23.55 -12.94 10.71
C LEU A 353 25.07 -13.03 10.81
N SER A 354 25.81 -12.81 9.72
CA SER A 354 27.28 -12.78 9.69
C SER A 354 27.91 -11.84 10.73
N SER A 355 27.21 -10.79 11.16
CA SER A 355 27.66 -9.84 12.19
C SER A 355 27.17 -10.15 13.62
N ARG A 356 26.47 -11.28 13.82
CA ARG A 356 25.90 -11.72 15.10
C ARG A 356 26.45 -13.10 15.54
N PRO A 357 27.70 -13.19 16.02
CA PRO A 357 28.39 -14.46 16.26
C PRO A 357 27.76 -15.34 17.35
N ASP A 358 26.99 -14.74 18.24
CA ASP A 358 26.22 -15.36 19.32
C ASP A 358 24.86 -15.94 18.87
N VAL A 359 24.49 -15.71 17.60
CA VAL A 359 23.23 -16.17 17.00
C VAL A 359 23.52 -17.17 15.88
N ALA A 360 22.81 -18.29 15.92
CA ALA A 360 22.85 -19.34 14.89
C ALA A 360 21.66 -19.21 13.91
N ILE A 361 20.50 -18.77 14.42
CA ILE A 361 19.25 -18.66 13.67
C ILE A 361 18.67 -17.25 13.86
N LEU A 362 18.61 -16.49 12.78
CA LEU A 362 18.00 -15.16 12.76
C LEU A 362 16.58 -15.26 12.22
N LEU A 363 15.59 -14.98 13.08
CA LEU A 363 14.18 -15.00 12.72
C LEU A 363 13.74 -13.63 12.18
N ASP A 364 13.20 -13.59 10.96
CA ASP A 364 12.65 -12.37 10.38
C ASP A 364 11.43 -11.88 11.18
N HIS A 365 10.98 -10.66 10.91
CA HIS A 365 9.78 -10.12 11.54
C HIS A 365 8.56 -10.99 11.22
N VAL A 366 7.92 -11.49 12.27
CA VAL A 366 6.60 -12.12 12.22
C VAL A 366 5.61 -11.15 12.85
N ARG A 367 4.65 -10.67 12.05
CA ARG A 367 3.68 -9.68 12.51
C ARG A 367 2.75 -10.24 13.59
N ASP A 368 2.28 -11.47 13.39
CA ASP A 368 1.40 -12.21 14.28
C ASP A 368 1.86 -13.68 14.33
N PHE A 369 2.46 -14.09 15.44
CA PHE A 369 2.98 -15.44 15.62
C PHE A 369 1.89 -16.51 15.63
N ALA A 370 0.67 -16.17 16.06
CA ALA A 370 -0.45 -17.10 16.07
C ALA A 370 -1.00 -17.29 14.65
N ALA A 371 -1.20 -16.20 13.90
CA ALA A 371 -1.83 -16.26 12.58
C ALA A 371 -0.86 -16.62 11.43
N ALA A 372 0.43 -16.26 11.52
CA ALA A 372 1.37 -16.51 10.43
C ALA A 372 1.56 -18.02 10.22
N PRO A 373 1.34 -18.55 9.00
CA PRO A 373 1.51 -19.98 8.70
C PRO A 373 2.96 -20.36 8.35
N THR A 374 3.81 -19.36 8.07
CA THR A 374 5.20 -19.57 7.68
C THR A 374 6.09 -18.54 8.34
N TRP A 375 7.23 -18.99 8.85
CA TRP A 375 8.30 -18.13 9.35
C TRP A 375 9.45 -18.08 8.34
N VAL A 376 10.23 -17.01 8.42
CA VAL A 376 11.38 -16.77 7.54
C VAL A 376 12.61 -16.66 8.42
N VAL A 377 13.66 -17.39 8.07
CA VAL A 377 14.93 -17.35 8.82
C VAL A 377 16.14 -17.17 7.92
N THR A 378 17.23 -16.74 8.53
CA THR A 378 18.59 -16.90 8.01
C THR A 378 19.35 -17.77 9.02
N THR A 379 20.12 -18.76 8.55
CA THR A 379 20.83 -19.72 9.42
C THR A 379 22.30 -19.85 9.04
N ARG A 380 23.14 -20.39 9.95
CA ARG A 380 24.58 -20.62 9.65
C ARG A 380 24.83 -21.82 8.74
N GLY A 381 23.87 -22.73 8.66
CA GLY A 381 23.94 -23.91 7.81
C GLY A 381 22.65 -24.72 7.81
N GLU A 382 22.69 -25.84 7.11
CA GLU A 382 21.54 -26.73 6.92
C GLU A 382 21.06 -27.39 8.23
N ALA A 383 21.99 -27.70 9.14
CA ALA A 383 21.64 -28.27 10.45
C ALA A 383 20.79 -27.30 11.30
N ASP A 384 21.19 -26.03 11.35
CA ASP A 384 20.43 -24.99 12.04
C ASP A 384 19.08 -24.72 11.35
N ALA A 385 19.02 -24.82 10.02
CA ALA A 385 17.79 -24.71 9.26
C ALA A 385 16.81 -25.85 9.57
N ALA A 386 17.29 -27.09 9.61
CA ALA A 386 16.47 -28.25 9.95
C ALA A 386 15.96 -28.19 11.40
N LEU A 387 16.80 -27.72 12.33
CA LEU A 387 16.41 -27.51 13.73
C LEU A 387 15.38 -26.39 13.88
N ALA A 388 15.58 -25.25 13.20
CA ALA A 388 14.60 -24.18 13.14
C ALA A 388 13.27 -24.67 12.55
N ALA A 389 13.31 -25.52 11.54
CA ALA A 389 12.13 -26.06 10.89
C ALA A 389 11.38 -27.03 11.82
N ALA A 390 12.10 -27.88 12.56
CA ALA A 390 11.52 -28.74 13.59
C ALA A 390 10.85 -27.90 14.70
N PHE A 391 11.50 -26.82 15.14
CA PHE A 391 10.94 -25.89 16.11
C PHE A 391 9.69 -25.20 15.57
N ALA A 392 9.73 -24.63 14.37
CA ALA A 392 8.56 -24.04 13.73
C ALA A 392 7.40 -25.05 13.59
N ALA A 393 7.70 -26.32 13.23
CA ALA A 393 6.71 -27.37 13.09
C ALA A 393 6.01 -27.72 14.42
N ARG A 394 6.74 -27.69 15.56
CA ARG A 394 6.14 -27.81 16.91
C ARG A 394 5.09 -26.75 17.20
N LEU A 395 5.22 -25.57 16.59
CA LEU A 395 4.27 -24.46 16.66
C LEU A 395 3.21 -24.49 15.55
N GLY A 396 3.16 -25.57 14.75
CA GLY A 396 2.26 -25.69 13.60
C GLY A 396 2.63 -24.78 12.43
N LYS A 397 3.90 -24.35 12.34
CA LYS A 397 4.41 -23.39 11.35
C LYS A 397 5.32 -24.09 10.35
N ARG A 398 5.35 -23.56 9.12
CA ARG A 398 6.34 -23.93 8.11
C ARG A 398 7.51 -22.95 8.14
N LEU A 399 8.63 -23.33 7.53
CA LEU A 399 9.82 -22.49 7.51
C LEU A 399 10.35 -22.35 6.09
N ILE A 400 10.79 -21.14 5.74
CA ILE A 400 11.65 -20.89 4.58
C ILE A 400 12.95 -20.25 5.07
N ALA A 401 14.07 -20.59 4.42
CA ALA A 401 15.35 -19.94 4.66
C ALA A 401 15.69 -18.99 3.52
N ILE A 402 16.35 -17.90 3.86
CA ILE A 402 16.85 -16.92 2.90
C ILE A 402 18.36 -16.69 3.12
N PRO A 403 19.09 -16.29 2.07
CA PRO A 403 20.47 -15.83 2.19
C PRO A 403 20.66 -14.75 3.27
N ASP A 404 21.86 -14.67 3.81
CA ASP A 404 22.19 -13.65 4.81
C ASP A 404 22.17 -12.25 4.20
N ARG A 405 21.25 -11.41 4.69
CA ARG A 405 21.09 -10.02 4.29
C ARG A 405 20.69 -9.12 5.46
N PRO A 406 21.15 -7.86 5.52
CA PRO A 406 20.73 -6.91 6.55
C PRO A 406 19.22 -6.74 6.54
N GLY A 407 18.59 -6.88 7.71
CA GLY A 407 17.15 -6.70 7.90
C GLY A 407 16.24 -7.74 7.21
N GLN A 408 16.81 -8.82 6.65
CA GLN A 408 16.05 -9.91 6.03
C GLN A 408 15.04 -9.38 4.97
N ILE A 409 13.79 -9.86 4.92
CA ILE A 409 12.80 -9.41 3.93
C ILE A 409 11.73 -8.56 4.61
N VAL A 410 11.04 -9.13 5.61
CA VAL A 410 9.84 -8.53 6.19
C VAL A 410 10.23 -7.33 7.05
N LEU A 411 11.23 -7.50 7.92
CA LEU A 411 11.70 -6.43 8.80
C LEU A 411 12.20 -5.22 8.02
N ARG A 412 13.08 -5.43 7.03
CA ARG A 412 13.62 -4.34 6.18
C ARG A 412 12.52 -3.61 5.42
N THR A 413 11.55 -4.34 4.88
CA THR A 413 10.41 -3.75 4.15
C THR A 413 9.54 -2.89 5.07
N LEU A 414 9.15 -3.41 6.24
CA LEU A 414 8.33 -2.66 7.19
C LEU A 414 9.08 -1.44 7.75
N ALA A 415 10.38 -1.60 8.04
CA ALA A 415 11.22 -0.52 8.51
C ALA A 415 11.29 0.63 7.48
N GLN A 416 11.48 0.31 6.21
CA GLN A 416 11.50 1.32 5.15
C GLN A 416 10.13 1.95 4.87
N LEU A 417 9.04 1.19 4.96
CA LEU A 417 7.69 1.74 4.87
C LEU A 417 7.41 2.75 5.99
N ALA A 418 7.79 2.41 7.23
CA ALA A 418 7.71 3.33 8.36
C ALA A 418 8.60 4.56 8.18
N ASN A 419 9.81 4.38 7.64
CA ASN A 419 10.74 5.48 7.38
C ASN A 419 10.19 6.46 6.35
N ALA A 420 9.65 5.95 5.24
CA ALA A 420 8.99 6.76 4.21
C ALA A 420 7.73 7.46 4.71
N ALA A 421 6.94 6.80 5.57
CA ALA A 421 5.78 7.41 6.20
C ALA A 421 6.18 8.54 7.16
N ALA A 422 7.27 8.35 7.91
CA ALA A 422 7.80 9.36 8.81
C ALA A 422 8.28 10.60 8.05
N ASP A 423 8.97 10.43 6.92
CA ASP A 423 9.36 11.54 6.06
C ASP A 423 8.13 12.28 5.49
N ALA A 424 7.05 11.57 5.16
CA ALA A 424 5.81 12.20 4.72
C ALA A 424 5.17 13.07 5.81
N VAL A 425 5.31 12.71 7.10
CA VAL A 425 4.91 13.58 8.22
C VAL A 425 5.85 14.80 8.32
N THR A 426 7.17 14.60 8.24
CA THR A 426 8.15 15.69 8.30
C THR A 426 7.96 16.72 7.17
N ASP A 427 7.63 16.25 5.97
CA ASP A 427 7.31 17.08 4.82
C ASP A 427 5.91 17.71 4.90
N ALA A 428 5.15 17.39 5.95
CA ALA A 428 3.78 17.81 6.20
C ALA A 428 2.85 17.50 5.00
N VAL A 429 3.01 16.30 4.43
CA VAL A 429 2.14 15.75 3.39
C VAL A 429 0.73 15.51 3.95
N ALA A 430 0.67 14.88 5.12
CA ALA A 430 -0.55 14.63 5.89
C ALA A 430 -0.19 14.29 7.35
N GLU A 431 -1.20 14.31 8.22
CA GLU A 431 -1.07 13.85 9.61
C GLU A 431 -0.76 12.34 9.68
N ALA A 432 -0.10 11.91 10.75
CA ALA A 432 0.35 10.53 10.94
C ALA A 432 -0.79 9.51 10.80
N ASP A 433 -1.94 9.75 11.43
CA ASP A 433 -3.09 8.85 11.36
C ASP A 433 -3.75 8.83 9.97
N GLY A 434 -3.68 9.96 9.25
CA GLY A 434 -4.09 10.04 7.86
C GLY A 434 -3.22 9.16 6.97
N ILE A 435 -1.89 9.18 7.18
CA ILE A 435 -0.94 8.32 6.45
C ILE A 435 -1.21 6.84 6.75
N ASP A 436 -1.42 6.49 8.02
CA ASP A 436 -1.77 5.12 8.41
C ASP A 436 -3.08 4.65 7.75
N ALA A 437 -4.12 5.48 7.77
CA ALA A 437 -5.39 5.20 7.10
C ALA A 437 -5.20 5.03 5.60
N ALA A 438 -4.42 5.91 4.96
CA ALA A 438 -4.16 5.84 3.53
C ALA A 438 -3.46 4.54 3.13
N MET A 439 -2.45 4.11 3.87
CA MET A 439 -1.75 2.86 3.57
C MET A 439 -2.63 1.63 3.79
N ARG A 440 -3.46 1.64 4.85
CA ARG A 440 -4.41 0.54 5.12
C ARG A 440 -5.51 0.44 4.06
N PHE A 441 -6.14 1.56 3.70
CA PHE A 441 -7.34 1.55 2.86
C PHE A 441 -7.08 1.78 1.36
N GLY A 442 -5.91 2.33 1.02
CA GLY A 442 -5.49 2.58 -0.36
C GLY A 442 -4.51 1.54 -0.89
N ALA A 443 -3.60 1.03 -0.05
CA ALA A 443 -2.64 0.00 -0.43
C ALA A 443 -2.98 -1.40 0.13
N ASN A 444 -4.05 -1.53 0.92
CA ASN A 444 -4.40 -2.77 1.65
C ASN A 444 -3.27 -3.26 2.55
N HIS A 445 -2.48 -2.34 3.13
CA HIS A 445 -1.51 -2.73 4.13
C HIS A 445 -2.24 -3.27 5.36
N PRO A 446 -1.69 -4.30 6.01
CA PRO A 446 -2.39 -4.95 7.10
C PRO A 446 -2.42 -4.09 8.38
N GLU A 447 -1.48 -3.15 8.50
CA GLU A 447 -1.37 -2.14 9.55
C GLU A 447 -0.85 -0.84 8.93
N GLY A 448 -1.10 0.29 9.60
CA GLY A 448 -0.47 1.55 9.23
C GLY A 448 1.03 1.51 9.56
N PRO A 449 1.92 2.04 8.69
CA PRO A 449 3.36 1.99 8.91
C PRO A 449 3.82 2.76 10.17
N LEU A 450 3.16 3.86 10.52
CA LEU A 450 3.47 4.62 11.74
C LEU A 450 2.86 3.95 12.97
N ALA A 451 1.66 3.38 12.88
CA ALA A 451 1.09 2.51 13.92
C ALA A 451 2.01 1.33 14.24
N TRP A 452 2.57 0.67 13.22
CA TRP A 452 3.56 -0.38 13.40
C TRP A 452 4.83 0.14 14.09
N ALA A 453 5.34 1.31 13.67
CA ALA A 453 6.50 1.96 14.29
C ALA A 453 6.28 2.27 15.78
N ARG A 454 5.10 2.79 16.16
CA ARG A 454 4.71 3.01 17.56
C ARG A 454 4.71 1.69 18.34
N ARG A 455 4.13 0.63 17.75
CA ARG A 455 4.00 -0.70 18.38
C ARG A 455 5.35 -1.37 18.66
N ILE A 456 6.32 -1.27 17.75
CA ILE A 456 7.66 -1.86 17.97
C ILE A 456 8.60 -0.95 18.78
N GLY A 457 8.25 0.32 18.94
CA GLY A 457 9.04 1.34 19.60
C GLY A 457 9.89 2.16 18.62
N PRO A 458 9.68 3.48 18.53
CA PRO A 458 10.45 4.39 17.68
C PRO A 458 11.98 4.27 17.77
N ALA A 459 12.50 4.20 18.99
CA ALA A 459 13.93 4.10 19.24
C ALA A 459 14.52 2.78 18.73
N ARG A 460 13.76 1.68 18.87
CA ARG A 460 14.11 0.36 18.35
C ARG A 460 14.11 0.37 16.82
N LEU A 461 13.07 0.93 16.20
CA LEU A 461 13.01 1.09 14.74
C LEU A 461 14.18 1.90 14.20
N ALA A 462 14.51 3.04 14.85
CA ALA A 462 15.64 3.85 14.45
C ALA A 462 16.98 3.08 14.56
N GLY A 463 17.12 2.21 15.57
CA GLY A 463 18.26 1.30 15.69
C GLY A 463 18.33 0.26 14.56
N ILE A 464 17.19 -0.36 14.22
CA ILE A 464 17.09 -1.30 13.09
C ILE A 464 17.50 -0.63 11.79
N LEU A 465 16.98 0.57 11.52
CA LEU A 465 17.31 1.34 10.33
C LEU A 465 18.79 1.71 10.25
N ARG A 466 19.41 2.16 11.36
CA ARG A 466 20.86 2.40 11.42
C ARG A 466 21.66 1.14 11.13
N ASN A 467 21.31 0.00 11.74
CA ASN A 467 22.00 -1.26 11.49
C ASN A 467 21.93 -1.67 10.01
N ILE A 468 20.79 -1.45 9.35
CA ILE A 468 20.66 -1.72 7.90
C ILE A 468 21.49 -0.71 7.09
N ALA A 469 21.46 0.58 7.45
CA ALA A 469 22.26 1.61 6.79
C ALA A 469 23.76 1.32 6.87
N ASP A 470 24.26 0.99 8.06
CA ASP A 470 25.67 0.68 8.29
C ASP A 470 26.12 -0.56 7.53
N ALA A 471 25.28 -1.61 7.51
CA ALA A 471 25.60 -2.86 6.83
C ALA A 471 25.52 -2.76 5.29
N THR A 472 24.65 -1.90 4.76
CA THR A 472 24.48 -1.72 3.30
C THR A 472 25.32 -0.58 2.74
N GLY A 473 25.73 0.37 3.57
CA GLY A 473 26.32 1.64 3.16
C GLY A 473 25.34 2.58 2.44
N ASP A 474 24.04 2.25 2.38
CA ASP A 474 23.06 3.06 1.65
C ASP A 474 22.37 4.06 2.59
N PRO A 475 22.56 5.39 2.39
CA PRO A 475 21.97 6.42 3.23
C PRO A 475 20.43 6.42 3.18
N LEU A 476 19.81 5.72 2.22
CA LEU A 476 18.36 5.54 2.19
C LEU A 476 17.79 4.82 3.41
N TYR A 477 18.61 4.08 4.17
CA TYR A 477 18.20 3.46 5.43
C TYR A 477 18.47 4.34 6.65
N ALA A 478 19.03 5.55 6.50
CA ALA A 478 19.18 6.47 7.62
C ALA A 478 17.80 6.74 8.26
N PRO A 479 17.67 6.66 9.60
CA PRO A 479 16.39 6.84 10.25
C PRO A 479 15.88 8.28 10.08
N SER A 480 14.59 8.40 9.80
CA SER A 480 13.91 9.69 9.75
C SER A 480 14.08 10.43 11.09
N PRO A 481 14.34 11.76 11.08
CA PRO A 481 14.49 12.54 12.30
C PRO A 481 13.24 12.49 13.18
N LEU A 482 12.07 12.23 12.59
CA LEU A 482 10.81 12.07 13.31
C LEU A 482 10.93 11.03 14.44
N PHE A 483 11.65 9.92 14.23
CA PHE A 483 11.77 8.86 15.25
C PHE A 483 12.51 9.30 16.52
N GLY A 484 13.28 10.39 16.49
CA GLY A 484 13.90 11.01 17.65
C GLY A 484 13.07 12.12 18.31
N GLN A 485 11.99 12.57 17.67
CA GLN A 485 11.14 13.64 18.14
C GLN A 485 9.89 13.02 18.80
N GLY A 486 9.64 13.28 20.08
CA GLY A 486 8.49 12.71 20.81
C GLY A 486 7.09 13.19 20.35
N GLN A 487 6.99 13.89 19.22
CA GLN A 487 5.81 14.67 18.79
C GLN A 487 4.77 13.89 17.97
N TRP A 488 4.95 12.59 17.73
CA TRP A 488 4.04 11.75 16.92
C TRP A 488 3.61 10.45 17.61
N GLN A 489 3.98 10.32 18.90
CA GLN A 489 3.66 9.17 19.76
C GLN A 489 2.19 9.16 20.18
#